data_AF-A0A1I3UXR8-F1
#
_entry.id   AF-A0A1I3UXR8-F1
#
_cell.length_a   1.000
_cell.length_b   1.000
_cell.length_c   1.000
_cell.angle_alpha   90.00
_cell.angle_beta   90.00
_cell.angle_gamma   90.00
#
_symmetry.space_group_name_H-M   'P 1'
#
loop_
_entity.id
_entity.type
_entity.pdbx_description
1 polymer ?
#
loop_
_entity_poly.entity_id
_entity_poly.type
_entity_poly.pdbx_seq_one_letter_code
_entity_poly.pdbx_strand_id
1 'polypeptide(L)' 'MVLDLNRAAQKRLRCENLLQVVPGATHLFEEPGALETVAALAWHWFAGHFGPRVIPASR' A
#
# COMPACT_ATOMS: atom_id res chain seq x y z
N MET A 1 14.49 7.72 -10.67
CA MET A 1 13.03 7.65 -10.96
C MET A 1 12.24 7.73 -9.65
N VAL A 2 10.94 8.05 -9.66
CA VAL A 2 10.11 8.08 -8.43
C VAL A 2 10.17 6.78 -7.62
N LEU A 3 10.32 5.63 -8.29
CA LEU A 3 10.51 4.34 -7.62
C LEU A 3 11.79 4.28 -6.78
N ASP A 4 12.91 4.83 -7.27
CA ASP A 4 14.18 4.83 -6.53
C ASP A 4 14.10 5.72 -5.29
N LEU A 5 13.40 6.85 -5.40
CA LEU A 5 13.12 7.74 -4.28
C LEU A 5 12.26 7.03 -3.23
N ASN A 6 11.22 6.30 -3.65
CA ASN A 6 10.38 5.53 -2.75
C ASN A 6 11.16 4.39 -2.09
N ARG A 7 12.04 3.68 -2.81
CA ARG A 7 12.94 2.67 -2.24
C ARG A 7 13.91 3.28 -1.22
N ALA A 8 14.46 4.45 -1.50
CA ALA A 8 15.34 5.15 -0.58
C ALA A 8 14.59 5.61 0.68
N ALA A 9 13.37 6.14 0.53
CA ALA A 9 12.50 6.49 1.64
C ALA A 9 12.15 5.25 2.49
N GLN A 10 11.80 4.12 1.85
CA GLN A 10 11.49 2.86 2.52
C GLN A 10 12.63 2.41 3.46
N LYS A 11 13.88 2.46 2.98
CA LYS A 11 15.07 2.11 3.79
C LYS A 11 15.28 3.03 5.01
N ARG A 12 14.74 4.26 4.97
CA ARG A 12 14.86 5.26 6.03
C ARG A 12 13.74 5.22 7.06
N LEU A 13 12.57 4.67 6.71
CA LEU A 13 11.46 4.53 7.64
C LEU A 13 11.84 3.58 8.80
N ARG A 14 11.27 3.84 9.98
CA ARG A 14 11.49 3.07 11.22
C ARG A 14 10.19 2.52 11.80
N CYS A 15 9.14 2.51 11.00
CA CYS A 15 7.82 1.98 11.29
C CYS A 15 7.47 0.91 10.27
N GLU A 16 6.36 0.23 10.51
CA GLU A 16 5.75 -0.66 9.52
C GLU A 16 5.49 0.10 8.22
N ASN A 17 5.93 -0.49 7.11
CA ASN A 17 5.81 0.09 5.78
C ASN A 17 5.83 -1.02 4.71
N LEU A 18 5.23 -0.71 3.56
CA LEU A 18 5.19 -1.61 2.41
C LEU A 18 5.35 -0.79 1.13
N LEU A 19 6.19 -1.27 0.22
CA LEU A 19 6.38 -0.70 -1.12
C LEU A 19 5.95 -1.73 -2.15
N GLN A 20 4.91 -1.40 -2.93
CA GLN A 20 4.44 -2.21 -4.05
C GLN A 20 4.59 -1.47 -5.38
N VAL A 21 4.79 -2.24 -6.45
CA VAL A 21 4.88 -1.73 -7.83
C VAL A 21 3.68 -2.26 -8.60
N VAL A 22 2.92 -1.37 -9.25
CA VAL A 22 1.83 -1.74 -10.15
C VAL A 22 2.42 -1.97 -11.54
N PRO A 23 2.39 -3.21 -12.08
CA PRO A 23 2.97 -3.50 -13.39
C PRO A 23 2.26 -2.72 -14.50
N GLY A 24 3.03 -2.13 -15.41
CA GLY A 24 2.50 -1.40 -16.56
C GLY A 24 1.95 0.00 -16.26
N ALA A 25 1.90 0.43 -14.99
CA ALA A 25 1.43 1.77 -14.64
C ALA A 25 2.53 2.84 -14.86
N THR A 26 2.14 3.98 -15.41
CA THR A 26 2.98 5.19 -15.43
C THR A 26 2.69 6.07 -14.22
N HIS A 27 3.31 7.26 -14.19
CA HIS A 27 3.33 8.14 -13.00
C HIS A 27 1.94 8.53 -12.48
N LEU A 28 0.95 8.61 -13.38
CA LEU A 28 -0.42 9.03 -13.04
C LEU A 28 -1.39 7.84 -12.91
N PHE A 29 -0.95 6.61 -13.17
CA PHE A 29 -1.81 5.42 -13.16
C PHE A 29 -3.03 5.53 -14.10
N GLU A 30 -2.87 6.15 -15.27
CA GLU A 30 -3.95 6.35 -16.25
C GLU A 30 -4.28 5.08 -17.04
N GLU A 31 -3.41 4.07 -16.98
CA GLU A 31 -3.61 2.81 -17.67
C GLU A 31 -4.84 2.06 -17.11
N PRO A 32 -5.58 1.32 -17.96
CA PRO A 32 -6.76 0.57 -17.52
C PRO A 32 -6.44 -0.35 -16.33
N GLY A 33 -7.16 -0.19 -15.22
CA GLY A 33 -6.99 -1.02 -14.03
C GLY A 33 -5.88 -0.57 -13.07
N ALA A 34 -5.05 0.42 -13.45
CA ALA A 34 -3.93 0.85 -12.62
C ALA A 34 -4.42 1.56 -11.36
N LEU A 35 -5.34 2.52 -11.49
CA LEU A 35 -5.90 3.24 -10.34
C LEU A 35 -6.76 2.34 -9.45
N GLU A 36 -7.50 1.39 -10.03
CA GLU A 36 -8.25 0.37 -9.29
C GLU A 36 -7.32 -0.51 -8.47
N THR A 37 -6.17 -0.90 -9.04
CA THR A 37 -5.15 -1.67 -8.30
C THR A 37 -4.59 -0.85 -7.15
N VAL A 38 -4.27 0.44 -7.36
CA VAL A 38 -3.81 1.33 -6.29
C VAL A 38 -4.87 1.44 -5.18
N ALA A 39 -6.14 1.65 -5.55
CA ALA A 39 -7.24 1.76 -4.60
C ALA A 39 -7.43 0.48 -3.77
N ALA A 40 -7.36 -0.68 -4.42
CA ALA A 40 -7.44 -1.98 -3.74
C ALA A 40 -6.29 -2.17 -2.76
N LEU A 41 -5.04 -1.87 -3.16
CA LEU A 41 -3.87 -1.98 -2.29
C LEU A 41 -3.97 -1.06 -1.08
N ALA A 42 -4.40 0.19 -1.28
CA ALA A 42 -4.63 1.14 -0.19
C ALA A 42 -5.74 0.65 0.76
N TRP A 43 -6.86 0.16 0.22
CA TRP A 43 -7.95 -0.37 1.03
C TRP A 43 -7.50 -1.53 1.92
N HIS A 44 -6.78 -2.51 1.37
CA HIS A 44 -6.27 -3.64 2.15
C HIS A 44 -5.31 -3.18 3.26
N TRP A 45 -4.44 -2.20 2.98
CA TRP A 45 -3.55 -1.62 3.98
C TRP A 45 -4.35 -0.99 5.13
N PHE A 46 -5.33 -0.14 4.81
CA PHE A 46 -6.15 0.50 5.83
C PHE A 46 -6.99 -0.51 6.62
N ALA A 47 -7.62 -1.47 5.96
CA ALA A 47 -8.43 -2.50 6.62
C ALA A 47 -7.59 -3.35 7.59
N GLY A 48 -6.34 -3.68 7.23
CA GLY A 48 -5.44 -4.45 8.10
C GLY A 48 -4.96 -3.69 9.35
N HIS A 49 -4.82 -2.37 9.27
CA HIS A 49 -4.24 -1.56 10.35
C HIS A 49 -5.27 -0.77 11.17
N PHE A 50 -6.40 -0.41 10.56
CA PHE A 50 -7.48 0.38 11.16
C PHE A 50 -8.81 -0.36 11.21
N GLY A 51 -8.86 -1.61 10.74
CA GLY A 51 -10.04 -2.45 10.87
C GLY A 51 -10.43 -2.67 12.33
N PRO A 52 -11.69 -3.08 12.59
CA PRO A 52 -12.17 -3.32 13.93
C PRO A 52 -11.26 -4.34 14.62
N ARG A 53 -10.73 -3.97 15.80
CA ARG A 53 -9.96 -4.88 16.62
C ARG A 53 -10.90 -6.02 17.02
N VAL A 54 -10.69 -7.21 16.44
CA VAL A 54 -11.40 -8.41 16.86
C VAL A 54 -10.90 -8.74 18.27
N ILE A 55 -11.67 -8.39 19.29
CA ILE A 55 -11.43 -8.81 20.66
C ILE A 55 -11.98 -10.25 20.75
N PRO A 56 -11.12 -11.27 21.01
CA PRO A 56 -11.61 -12.62 21.19
C PRO A 56 -12.53 -12.66 22.42
N ALA A 57 -13.71 -13.28 22.30
CA ALA A 57 -14.57 -13.51 23.46
C ALA A 57 -13.80 -14.37 24.48
N SER A 58 -13.66 -13.87 25.70
CA SER A 58 -13.14 -14.64 26.82
C SER A 58 -14.08 -15.83 27.06
N ARG A 59 -13.52 -17.04 27.02
CA ARG A 59 -14.21 -18.27 27.42
C ARG A 59 -14.60 -18.23 28.89
#